data_AF-A0A382CA15-F1
#
_entry.id   AF-A0A382CA15-F1
#
_cell.length_a   1.000
_cell.length_b   1.000
_cell.length_c   1.000
_cell.angle_alpha   90.00
_cell.angle_beta   90.00
_cell.angle_gamma   90.00
#
_symmetry.space_group_name_H-M   'P 1'
#
loop_
_entity.id
_entity.type
_entity.pdbx_description
1 polymer ?
#
loop_
_entity_poly.entity_id
_entity_poly.type
_entity_poly.pdbx_seq_one_letter_code
_entity_poly.pdbx_strand_id
1 'polypeptide(L)'
;MMAGTLLLLREAGWETHCLNISSGNCGSVSLSAEEIEAKRLSEAREAAAILGATFHPPFSRDLEIFYDLRHLRHLASIIRDVNPSIVLTHSPEDYMEDHTNTS
;
A
#
# COMPACT_ATOMS: atom_id res chain seq x y z
N MET A 1 -3.61 8.42 -2.58
CA MET A 1 -3.53 9.86 -2.19
C MET A 1 -2.34 10.59 -2.82
N MET A 2 -1.16 9.98 -3.00
CA MET A 2 0.08 10.70 -3.39
C MET A 2 0.59 10.45 -4.82
N ALA A 3 -0.27 10.04 -5.76
CA ALA A 3 0.16 9.64 -7.11
C ALA A 3 0.90 10.77 -7.87
N GLY A 4 0.44 12.03 -7.76
CA GLY A 4 1.10 13.17 -8.41
C GLY A 4 2.52 13.41 -7.89
N THR A 5 2.73 13.28 -6.58
CA THR A 5 4.07 13.39 -5.97
C THR A 5 4.98 12.27 -6.44
N LEU A 6 4.49 11.03 -6.53
CA LEU A 6 5.26 9.90 -7.05
C LEU A 6 5.70 10.11 -8.50
N LEU A 7 4.82 10.66 -9.35
CA LEU A 7 5.17 11.00 -10.74
C LEU A 7 6.29 12.03 -10.80
N LEU A 8 6.20 13.11 -10.02
CA LEU A 8 7.24 14.14 -9.98
C LEU A 8 8.57 13.63 -9.43
N LEU A 9 8.55 12.75 -8.42
CA LEU A 9 9.77 12.11 -7.92
C LEU A 9 10.42 11.23 -8.99
N ARG A 10 9.61 10.46 -9.72
CA ARG A 10 10.10 9.65 -10.83
C ARG A 10 10.70 10.52 -11.95
N GLU A 11 10.05 11.61 -12.34
CA GLU A 11 10.59 12.57 -13.30
C GLU A 11 11.92 13.19 -12.85
N ALA A 12 12.09 13.39 -11.54
CA ALA A 12 13.34 13.83 -10.93
C ALA A 12 14.41 12.72 -10.83
N GLY A 13 14.16 11.51 -11.35
CA GLY A 13 15.12 10.41 -11.41
C GLY A 13 15.11 9.47 -10.21
N TRP A 14 14.09 9.55 -9.33
CA TRP A 14 13.96 8.62 -8.21
C TRP A 14 13.37 7.29 -8.66
N GLU A 15 13.87 6.20 -8.08
CA GLU A 15 13.16 4.93 -8.08
C GLU A 15 11.95 5.03 -7.14
N THR A 16 10.79 4.56 -7.61
CA THR A 16 9.54 4.62 -6.84
C THR A 16 8.99 3.22 -6.60
N HIS A 17 8.41 3.02 -5.42
CA HIS A 17 7.79 1.77 -5.01
C HIS A 17 6.38 2.05 -4.50
N CYS A 18 5.46 1.13 -4.76
CA CYS A 18 4.09 1.17 -4.26
C CYS A 18 3.78 -0.09 -3.45
N LEU A 19 3.25 0.11 -2.26
CA LEU A 19 2.76 -0.95 -1.37
C LEU A 19 1.43 -0.50 -0.78
N ASN A 20 0.39 -1.30 -0.98
CA ASN A 20 -0.82 -1.25 -0.15
C ASN A 20 -0.68 -2.35 0.89
N ILE A 21 -0.80 -2.04 2.19
CA ILE A 21 -0.73 -3.08 3.23
C ILE A 21 -1.95 -4.00 3.16
N SER A 22 -3.13 -3.40 3.02
CA SER A 22 -4.40 -4.12 2.87
C SER A 22 -4.67 -4.54 1.42
N SER A 23 -5.35 -5.68 1.26
CA SER A 23 -5.89 -6.18 0.00
C SER A 23 -7.18 -5.49 -0.46
N GLY A 24 -7.85 -4.71 0.38
CA GLY A 24 -9.09 -4.02 0.01
C GLY A 24 -10.33 -4.93 -0.04
N ASN A 25 -10.29 -6.07 0.67
CA ASN A 25 -11.32 -7.12 0.61
C ASN A 25 -12.69 -6.71 1.19
N CYS A 26 -12.81 -5.56 1.86
CA CYS A 26 -14.07 -5.01 2.35
C CYS A 26 -14.58 -3.85 1.47
N GLY A 27 -13.86 -3.49 0.40
CA GLY A 27 -14.13 -2.32 -0.44
C GLY A 27 -15.25 -2.47 -1.47
N SER A 28 -16.17 -3.42 -1.30
CA SER A 28 -17.29 -3.64 -2.23
C SER A 28 -18.59 -3.93 -1.51
N VAL A 29 -19.70 -3.42 -2.06
CA VAL A 29 -21.07 -3.69 -1.60
C VAL A 29 -21.72 -4.87 -2.31
N SER A 30 -21.15 -5.32 -3.42
CA SER A 30 -21.78 -6.30 -4.33
C SER A 30 -20.91 -7.52 -4.65
N LEU A 31 -19.59 -7.43 -4.46
CA LEU A 31 -18.68 -8.54 -4.66
C LEU A 31 -18.38 -9.22 -3.33
N SER A 32 -18.12 -10.52 -3.36
CA SER A 32 -17.54 -11.22 -2.21
C SER A 32 -16.13 -10.69 -1.91
N ALA A 33 -15.65 -10.97 -0.70
CA ALA A 33 -14.35 -10.49 -0.25
C ALA A 33 -13.21 -10.99 -1.14
N GLU A 34 -13.27 -12.25 -1.59
CA GLU A 34 -12.28 -12.87 -2.48
C GLU A 34 -12.32 -12.24 -3.89
N GLU A 35 -13.50 -11.95 -4.42
CA GLU A 35 -13.67 -11.33 -5.74
C GLU A 35 -13.14 -9.89 -5.75
N ILE A 36 -13.49 -9.08 -4.74
CA ILE A 36 -12.99 -7.70 -4.68
C ILE A 36 -11.49 -7.65 -4.39
N GLU A 37 -10.97 -8.52 -3.53
CA GLU A 37 -9.53 -8.66 -3.28
C GLU A 37 -8.75 -8.95 -4.56
N ALA A 38 -9.19 -9.96 -5.34
CA ALA A 38 -8.53 -10.30 -6.61
C ALA A 38 -8.59 -9.15 -7.62
N LYS A 39 -9.74 -8.46 -7.69
CA LYS A 39 -9.92 -7.29 -8.57
C LYS A 39 -9.00 -6.14 -8.16
N ARG A 40 -8.97 -5.79 -6.88
CA ARG A 40 -8.12 -4.71 -6.33
C ARG A 40 -6.64 -5.00 -6.50
N LEU A 41 -6.23 -6.26 -6.41
CA LEU A 41 -4.85 -6.67 -6.70
C LEU A 41 -4.45 -6.39 -8.16
N SER A 42 -5.32 -6.70 -9.13
CA SER A 42 -5.06 -6.39 -10.55
C SER A 42 -4.94 -4.88 -10.76
N GLU A 43 -5.89 -4.13 -10.21
CA GLU A 43 -5.93 -2.67 -10.36
C GLU A 43 -4.72 -1.99 -9.72
N ALA A 44 -4.27 -2.45 -8.55
CA ALA A 44 -3.08 -1.92 -7.90
C ALA A 44 -1.80 -2.19 -8.71
N ARG A 45 -1.69 -3.38 -9.32
CA ARG A 45 -0.57 -3.72 -10.20
C ARG A 45 -0.56 -2.86 -11.47
N GLU A 46 -1.72 -2.68 -12.09
CA GLU A 46 -1.89 -1.83 -13.27
C GLU A 46 -1.57 -0.37 -12.95
N ALA A 47 -2.07 0.15 -11.82
CA ALA A 47 -1.77 1.50 -11.37
C ALA A 47 -0.27 1.71 -11.12
N ALA A 48 0.42 0.76 -10.47
CA ALA A 48 1.87 0.82 -10.28
C ALA A 48 2.61 0.81 -11.62
N ALA A 49 2.17 0.01 -12.60
CA ALA A 49 2.75 0.00 -13.94
C ALA A 49 2.58 1.35 -14.66
N ILE A 50 1.41 2.00 -14.55
CA ILE A 50 1.15 3.34 -15.09
C ILE A 50 2.09 4.37 -14.44
N LEU A 51 2.25 4.31 -13.12
CA LEU A 51 3.18 5.17 -12.39
C LEU A 51 4.65 4.84 -12.70
N GLY A 52 4.91 3.65 -13.26
CA GLY A 52 6.23 3.02 -13.40
C GLY A 52 6.96 2.89 -12.07
N ALA A 53 6.21 2.54 -11.04
CA ALA A 53 6.70 2.19 -9.72
C ALA A 53 6.79 0.67 -9.58
N THR A 54 7.75 0.19 -8.80
CA THR A 54 7.84 -1.21 -8.41
C THR A 54 6.68 -1.57 -7.49
N PHE A 55 5.90 -2.59 -7.86
CA PHE A 55 4.74 -3.05 -7.08
C PHE A 55 5.14 -4.09 -6.03
N HIS A 56 4.73 -3.86 -4.78
CA HIS A 56 4.78 -4.83 -3.69
C HIS A 56 3.37 -5.31 -3.33
N PRO A 57 3.14 -6.63 -3.23
CA PRO A 57 1.81 -7.17 -2.95
C PRO A 57 1.35 -6.87 -1.51
N PRO A 58 0.04 -6.74 -1.28
CA PRO A 58 -0.51 -6.61 0.06
C PRO A 58 -0.28 -7.87 0.89
N PHE A 59 -0.29 -7.70 2.22
CA PHE A 59 -0.05 -8.79 3.16
C PHE A 59 -0.98 -8.80 4.38
N SER A 60 -1.99 -7.92 4.39
CA SER A 60 -3.09 -7.93 5.35
C SER A 60 -4.43 -7.72 4.64
N ARG A 61 -5.52 -7.96 5.36
CA ARG A 61 -6.90 -7.69 4.94
C ARG A 61 -7.40 -6.39 5.59
N ASP A 62 -8.45 -5.81 5.02
CA ASP A 62 -9.09 -4.61 5.54
C ASP A 62 -9.57 -4.86 6.97
N LEU A 63 -9.34 -3.88 7.85
CA LEU A 63 -9.65 -3.89 9.28
C LEU A 63 -8.85 -4.93 10.10
N GLU A 64 -7.84 -5.54 9.50
CA GLU A 64 -6.93 -6.49 10.15
C GLU A 64 -5.49 -5.95 10.27
N ILE A 65 -5.26 -4.66 9.99
CA ILE A 65 -3.96 -4.02 10.17
C ILE A 65 -3.82 -3.59 11.62
N PHE A 66 -3.16 -4.42 12.42
CA PHE A 66 -2.85 -4.13 13.81
C PHE A 66 -1.39 -3.70 14.00
N TYR A 67 -1.16 -2.86 15.01
CA TYR A 67 0.18 -2.59 15.50
C TYR A 67 0.71 -3.78 16.30
N ASP A 68 1.19 -4.81 15.60
CA ASP A 68 1.72 -6.04 16.19
C ASP A 68 3.09 -6.43 15.60
N LEU A 69 3.76 -7.38 16.26
CA LEU A 69 5.08 -7.84 15.84
C LEU A 69 5.07 -8.54 14.47
N ARG A 70 3.96 -9.13 14.04
CA ARG A 70 3.88 -9.85 12.76
C ARG A 70 3.90 -8.83 11.61
N HIS A 71 3.06 -7.81 11.68
CA HIS A 71 2.99 -6.72 10.70
C HIS A 71 4.28 -5.90 10.69
N LEU A 72 4.79 -5.53 11.87
CA LEU A 72 6.04 -4.78 11.99
C LEU A 72 7.23 -5.52 11.38
N ARG A 73 7.34 -6.83 11.60
CA ARG A 73 8.44 -7.64 11.02
C ARG A 73 8.35 -7.73 9.50
N HIS A 74 7.15 -7.92 8.95
CA HIS A 74 6.96 -7.99 7.50
C HIS A 74 7.28 -6.64 6.84
N LEU A 75 6.65 -5.55 7.32
CA LEU A 75 6.90 -4.21 6.78
C LEU A 75 8.37 -3.83 6.92
N ALA A 76 9.02 -4.11 8.06
CA ALA A 76 10.44 -3.84 8.25
C ALA A 76 11.36 -4.67 7.35
N SER A 77 10.92 -5.83 6.84
CA SER A 77 11.66 -6.58 5.81
C SER A 77 11.65 -5.79 4.50
N ILE A 78 10.46 -5.40 4.04
CA ILE A 78 10.28 -4.64 2.79
C ILE A 78 11.06 -3.31 2.85
N ILE A 79 10.96 -2.58 3.97
CA ILE A 79 11.69 -1.33 4.15
C ILE A 79 13.21 -1.53 4.10
N ARG A 80 13.75 -2.62 4.64
CA ARG A 80 15.19 -2.91 4.54
C ARG A 80 15.63 -3.30 3.14
N ASP A 81 14.80 -4.07 2.43
CA ASP A 81 15.10 -4.51 1.07
C ASP A 81 15.05 -3.33 0.08
N VAL A 82 14.07 -2.44 0.23
CA VAL A 82 13.90 -1.22 -0.60
C VAL A 82 14.87 -0.11 -0.18
N ASN A 83 15.19 -0.02 1.12
CA ASN A 83 16.03 1.04 1.71
C ASN A 83 15.61 2.47 1.28
N PRO A 84 14.35 2.90 1.51
CA PRO A 84 13.83 4.16 1.00
C PRO A 84 14.39 5.38 1.75
N SER A 85 14.71 6.45 1.01
CA SER A 85 15.05 7.76 1.60
C SER A 85 13.83 8.61 1.96
N ILE A 86 12.68 8.34 1.31
CA ILE A 86 11.42 9.06 1.53
C ILE A 86 10.30 8.02 1.65
N VAL A 87 9.47 8.16 2.68
CA VAL A 87 8.25 7.37 2.85
C VAL A 87 7.06 8.31 2.81
N LEU A 88 6.10 8.02 1.93
CA LEU A 88 4.82 8.71 1.87
C LEU A 88 3.76 7.76 2.46
N THR A 89 3.13 8.16 3.58
CA THR A 89 2.13 7.35 4.28
C THR A 89 0.93 8.20 4.71
N HIS A 90 -0.05 7.57 5.35
CA HIS A 90 -1.26 8.21 5.85
C HIS A 90 -0.94 9.18 7.02
N SER A 91 -1.96 9.93 7.44
CA SER A 91 -1.90 10.67 8.69
C SER A 91 -2.10 9.69 9.85
N PRO A 92 -1.33 9.78 10.96
CA PRO A 92 -1.59 9.00 12.16
C PRO A 92 -2.87 9.44 12.89
N GLU A 93 -3.41 10.62 12.55
CA GLU A 93 -4.72 11.08 12.98
C GLU A 93 -5.68 10.95 11.79
N ASP A 94 -6.39 9.83 11.72
CA ASP A 94 -7.40 9.51 10.70
C ASP A 94 -8.63 8.84 11.35
N TYR A 95 -9.77 8.86 10.66
CA TYR A 95 -10.99 8.18 11.12
C TYR A 95 -10.95 6.66 10.89
N MET A 96 -10.03 6.19 10.03
CA MET A 96 -9.80 4.78 9.72
C MET A 96 -8.63 4.23 10.51
N GLU A 97 -8.90 3.22 11.35
CA GLU A 97 -7.88 2.56 12.18
C GLU A 97 -6.72 1.99 11.35
N ASP A 98 -7.02 1.41 10.18
CA ASP A 98 -6.01 0.91 9.24
C ASP A 98 -5.05 2.01 8.77
N HIS A 99 -5.54 3.24 8.57
CA HIS A 99 -4.70 4.38 8.20
C HIS A 99 -3.79 4.76 9.37
N THR A 100 -4.35 4.86 10.57
CA THR A 100 -3.60 5.15 11.81
C THR A 100 -2.49 4.12 12.02
N ASN A 101 -2.79 2.82 11.91
CA ASN A 101 -1.80 1.74 12.12
C ASN A 101 -0.75 1.62 10.99
N THR A 102 -1.04 2.17 9.80
CA THR A 102 -0.09 2.23 8.68
C THR A 102 0.88 3.42 8.77
N SER A 103 0.59 4.40 9.63
CA SER A 103 1.31 5.69 9.69
C SER A 103 2.60 5.64 10.50
#